data_AF-A0A521WIS1-F1
#
_entry.id   AF-A0A521WIS1-F1
#
_cell.length_a   1.000
_cell.length_b   1.000
_cell.length_c   1.000
_cell.angle_alpha   90.00
_cell.angle_beta   90.00
_cell.angle_gamma   90.00
#
_symmetry.space_group_name_H-M   'P 1'
#
loop_
_entity.id
_entity.type
_entity.pdbx_description
1 polymer ?
#
loop_
_entity_poly.entity_id
_entity_poly.type
_entity_poly.pdbx_seq_one_letter_code
_entity_poly.pdbx_strand_id
1 'polypeptide(L)'
;TVMTAARDDPRLDLSYLRCLSGVDWQEEGLEVVYHLWSFTKFHGLTVKTRITPDDAVVPTMSHLWPAADWHEREARDMFGIVFEGHPNLVPLLLPDDMTDHFPLRKDNPLQEIEEWQGVNLREGAGEGEE
;
A
#
# COMPACT_ATOMS: atom_id res chain seq x y z
N THR A 1 21.02 -7.59 -6.19
CA THR A 1 20.30 -7.41 -4.90
C THR A 1 19.40 -8.62 -4.63
N VAL A 2 18.93 -8.85 -3.40
CA VAL A 2 18.02 -9.98 -3.07
C VAL A 2 16.79 -10.00 -4.00
N MET A 3 16.20 -8.84 -4.27
CA MET A 3 15.04 -8.69 -5.16
C MET A 3 15.35 -9.05 -6.62
N THR A 4 16.50 -8.61 -7.15
CA THR A 4 16.97 -9.01 -8.49
C THR A 4 17.16 -10.53 -8.59
N ALA A 5 17.78 -11.14 -7.58
CA ALA A 5 17.96 -12.60 -7.55
C ALA A 5 16.62 -13.34 -7.45
N ALA A 6 15.65 -12.80 -6.71
CA ALA A 6 14.30 -13.37 -6.63
C ALA A 6 13.60 -13.43 -8.00
N ARG A 7 13.76 -12.39 -8.82
CA ARG A 7 13.19 -12.31 -10.17
C ARG A 7 13.96 -13.17 -11.17
N ASP A 8 15.29 -13.02 -11.22
CA ASP A 8 16.11 -13.46 -12.36
C ASP A 8 16.73 -14.85 -12.16
N ASP A 9 16.84 -15.37 -10.92
CA ASP A 9 17.37 -16.71 -10.68
C ASP A 9 16.40 -17.77 -11.26
N PRO A 10 16.83 -18.63 -12.20
CA PRO A 10 15.97 -19.65 -12.83
C PRO A 10 15.37 -20.67 -11.86
N ARG A 11 15.90 -20.77 -10.63
CA ARG A 11 15.36 -21.61 -9.55
C ARG A 11 14.17 -20.94 -8.86
N LEU A 12 14.11 -19.61 -8.85
CA LEU A 12 13.07 -18.82 -8.20
C LEU A 12 12.04 -18.30 -9.21
N ASP A 13 12.47 -17.64 -10.29
CA ASP A 13 11.62 -17.14 -11.38
C ASP A 13 10.36 -16.40 -10.88
N LEU A 14 10.53 -15.49 -9.91
CA LEU A 14 9.42 -14.75 -9.30
C LEU A 14 9.05 -13.54 -10.14
N SER A 15 8.47 -13.80 -11.30
CA SER A 15 8.13 -12.79 -12.32
C SER A 15 6.87 -11.98 -12.00
N TYR A 16 6.06 -12.38 -11.01
CA TYR A 16 4.82 -11.71 -10.64
C TYR A 16 4.87 -11.13 -9.23
N LEU A 17 4.69 -9.81 -9.12
CA LEU A 17 4.36 -9.14 -7.85
C LEU A 17 2.85 -9.17 -7.69
N ARG A 18 2.38 -9.92 -6.71
CA ARG A 18 0.94 -10.04 -6.41
C ARG A 18 0.42 -8.84 -5.65
N CYS A 19 1.19 -8.38 -4.68
CA CYS A 19 0.82 -7.33 -3.75
C CYS A 19 2.06 -6.81 -3.05
N LEU A 20 2.05 -5.52 -2.71
CA LEU A 20 2.93 -4.91 -1.73
C LEU A 20 2.04 -4.33 -0.62
N SER A 21 2.42 -4.57 0.63
CA SER A 21 1.69 -4.08 1.80
C SER A 21 2.62 -3.41 2.79
N GLY A 22 2.14 -2.35 3.44
CA GLY A 22 2.78 -1.74 4.60
C GLY A 22 2.23 -2.32 5.90
N VAL A 23 3.09 -2.44 6.91
CA VAL A 23 2.73 -2.78 8.28
C VAL A 23 3.35 -1.77 9.22
N ASP A 24 2.52 -1.15 10.06
CA ASP A 24 2.98 -0.25 11.11
C ASP A 24 3.22 -1.02 12.42
N TRP A 25 4.47 -1.05 12.89
CA TRP A 25 4.89 -1.62 14.17
C TRP A 25 5.06 -0.55 15.26
N GLN A 26 4.52 0.66 15.06
CA GLN A 26 4.57 1.79 15.99
C GLN A 26 6.02 2.18 16.30
N GLU A 27 6.43 2.06 17.58
CA GLU A 27 7.77 2.43 18.04
C GLU A 27 8.88 1.60 17.36
N GLU A 28 8.57 0.40 16.84
CA GLU A 28 9.53 -0.43 16.11
C GLU A 28 9.70 -0.03 14.63
N GLY A 29 8.89 0.90 14.12
CA GLY A 29 8.94 1.41 12.75
C GLY A 29 7.94 0.75 11.81
N LEU A 30 8.24 0.78 10.51
CA LEU A 30 7.38 0.28 9.44
C LEU A 30 7.97 -1.00 8.82
N GLU A 31 7.14 -1.83 8.19
CA GLU A 31 7.60 -2.97 7.40
C GLU A 31 6.93 -2.94 6.03
N VAL A 32 7.71 -3.10 4.96
CA VAL A 32 7.18 -3.31 3.61
C VAL A 32 7.27 -4.79 3.27
N VAL A 33 6.15 -5.35 2.84
CA VAL A 33 5.97 -6.77 2.55
C VAL A 33 5.68 -6.95 1.06
N TYR A 34 6.55 -7.66 0.36
CA TYR A 34 6.40 -8.01 -1.05
C TYR A 34 5.94 -9.46 -1.19
N HIS A 35 4.77 -9.65 -1.80
CA HIS A 35 4.25 -10.97 -2.12
C HIS A 35 4.55 -11.32 -3.58
N LEU A 36 5.51 -12.21 -3.78
CA LEU A 36 6.01 -12.60 -5.09
C LEU A 36 5.55 -14.01 -5.46
N TRP A 37 5.38 -14.26 -6.76
CA TRP A 37 4.91 -15.53 -7.29
C TRP A 37 5.61 -15.89 -8.61
N SER A 38 5.80 -17.19 -8.85
CA SER A 38 6.20 -17.74 -10.15
C SER A 38 5.07 -18.58 -10.73
N PHE A 39 4.64 -18.24 -11.95
CA PHE A 39 3.69 -19.07 -12.70
C PHE A 39 4.35 -20.30 -13.32
N THR A 40 5.66 -20.26 -13.61
CA THR A 40 6.38 -21.40 -14.19
C THR A 40 6.66 -22.47 -13.15
N LYS A 41 7.02 -22.06 -11.92
CA LYS A 41 7.39 -22.96 -10.82
C LYS A 41 6.24 -23.26 -9.87
N PHE A 42 5.13 -22.52 -9.95
CA PHE A 42 3.97 -22.64 -9.07
C PHE A 42 4.31 -22.52 -7.58
N HIS A 43 5.12 -21.53 -7.23
CA HIS A 43 5.47 -21.22 -5.84
C HIS A 43 5.48 -19.70 -5.60
N GLY A 44 5.46 -19.31 -4.33
CA GLY A 44 5.54 -17.91 -3.93
C GLY A 44 6.49 -17.72 -2.76
N LEU A 45 7.08 -16.54 -2.69
CA LEU A 45 7.91 -16.09 -1.58
C LEU A 45 7.41 -14.73 -1.11
N THR A 46 7.52 -14.50 0.20
CA THR A 46 7.25 -13.21 0.81
C THR A 46 8.56 -12.61 1.27
N VAL A 47 8.91 -11.44 0.75
CA VAL A 47 10.10 -10.70 1.14
C VAL A 47 9.67 -9.53 2.00
N LYS A 48 10.30 -9.36 3.16
CA LYS A 48 9.96 -8.33 4.14
C LYS A 48 11.18 -7.47 4.41
N THR A 49 10.97 -6.17 4.55
CA THR A 49 12.00 -5.25 4.99
C THR A 49 11.43 -4.36 6.09
N ARG A 50 12.12 -4.35 7.25
CA ARG A 50 11.80 -3.44 8.35
C ARG A 50 12.54 -2.13 8.14
N ILE A 51 11.82 -1.04 8.32
CA ILE A 51 12.26 0.34 8.12
C ILE A 51 12.18 1.02 9.48
N THR A 52 13.28 1.64 9.89
CA THR A 52 13.35 2.34 11.17
C THR A 52 12.45 3.58 11.17
N PRO A 53 11.90 3.99 12.33
CA PRO A 53 11.03 5.17 12.43
C PRO A 53 11.67 6.46 11.89
N ASP A 54 12.99 6.59 12.04
CA ASP A 54 13.73 7.82 11.73
C ASP A 54 13.93 8.08 10.24
N ASP A 55 13.79 7.04 9.39
CA ASP A 55 14.07 7.13 7.94
C ASP A 55 13.23 6.12 7.15
N ALA A 56 11.99 6.53 6.81
CA ALA A 56 11.00 5.68 6.13
C ALA A 56 11.27 5.53 4.60
N VAL A 57 12.52 5.33 4.20
CA VAL A 57 12.96 5.29 2.79
C VAL A 57 13.37 3.88 2.37
N VAL A 58 12.90 3.44 1.21
CA VAL A 58 13.31 2.17 0.57
C VAL A 58 13.49 2.34 -0.94
N PRO A 59 14.34 1.54 -1.61
CA PRO A 59 14.46 1.61 -3.07
C PRO A 59 13.18 1.14 -3.77
N THR A 60 12.79 1.80 -4.87
CA THR A 60 11.67 1.35 -5.71
C THR A 60 11.95 0.00 -6.36
N MET A 61 10.94 -0.85 -6.43
CA MET A 61 10.94 -2.12 -7.17
C MET A 61 10.18 -2.03 -8.50
N SER A 62 9.67 -0.85 -8.88
CA SER A 62 8.96 -0.60 -10.15
C SER A 62 9.76 -0.98 -11.40
N HIS A 63 11.09 -0.85 -11.35
CA HIS A 63 11.99 -1.27 -12.42
C HIS A 63 12.10 -2.80 -12.58
N LEU A 64 11.81 -3.57 -11.52
CA LEU A 64 11.75 -5.02 -11.54
C LEU A 64 10.34 -5.52 -11.82
N TRP A 65 9.33 -5.02 -11.12
CA TRP A 65 7.93 -5.39 -11.32
C TRP A 65 7.12 -4.13 -11.60
N PRO A 66 6.61 -3.93 -12.84
CA PRO A 66 5.83 -2.73 -13.18
C PRO A 66 4.60 -2.53 -12.30
N ALA A 67 4.01 -3.60 -11.77
CA ALA A 67 2.90 -3.52 -10.82
C ALA A 67 3.25 -2.77 -9.53
N ALA A 68 4.54 -2.69 -9.17
CA ALA A 68 4.97 -1.98 -7.98
C ALA A 68 4.74 -0.47 -8.09
N ASP A 69 4.66 0.12 -9.29
CA ASP A 69 4.38 1.54 -9.49
C ASP A 69 3.09 2.00 -8.76
N TRP A 70 2.04 1.19 -8.81
CA TRP A 70 0.78 1.52 -8.14
C TRP A 70 0.83 1.21 -6.65
N HIS A 71 1.38 0.06 -6.27
CA HIS A 71 1.41 -0.34 -4.86
C HIS A 71 2.37 0.51 -4.01
N GLU A 72 3.48 0.97 -4.59
CA GLU A 72 4.42 1.86 -3.90
C GLU A 72 3.80 3.24 -3.65
N ARG A 73 3.00 3.76 -4.59
CA ARG A 73 2.21 4.98 -4.39
C ARG A 73 1.14 4.81 -3.33
N GLU A 74 0.42 3.69 -3.33
CA GLU A 74 -0.54 3.36 -2.28
C GLU A 74 0.12 3.30 -0.90
N ALA A 75 1.26 2.61 -0.77
CA ALA A 75 2.00 2.52 0.48
C ALA A 75 2.57 3.88 0.95
N ARG A 76 2.96 4.75 0.01
CA ARG A 76 3.32 6.14 0.29
C ARG A 76 2.14 6.91 0.87
N ASP A 77 0.96 6.82 0.26
CA ASP A 77 -0.22 7.57 0.74
C ASP A 77 -0.72 7.06 2.09
N MET A 78 -0.68 5.74 2.29
CA MET A 78 -1.27 5.13 3.48
C MET A 78 -0.34 5.13 4.69
N PHE A 79 0.97 5.00 4.48
CA PHE A 79 1.97 4.84 5.53
C PHE A 79 3.10 5.90 5.50
N GLY A 80 3.21 6.71 4.45
CA GLY A 80 4.27 7.71 4.31
C GLY A 80 5.63 7.11 3.96
N ILE A 81 5.66 5.92 3.37
CA ILE A 81 6.90 5.25 2.96
C ILE A 81 7.38 5.87 1.64
N VAL A 82 8.64 6.30 1.60
CA VAL A 82 9.24 6.91 0.42
C VAL A 82 9.99 5.86 -0.39
N PHE A 83 9.65 5.74 -1.68
CA PHE A 83 10.28 4.81 -2.61
C PHE A 83 11.29 5.55 -3.49
N GLU A 84 12.59 5.44 -3.16
CA GLU A 84 13.67 6.13 -3.86
C GLU A 84 13.81 5.61 -5.29
N GLY A 85 13.90 6.53 -6.26
CA GLY A 85 14.01 6.22 -7.69
C GLY A 85 12.69 5.92 -8.38
N HIS A 86 11.56 6.01 -7.67
CA HIS A 86 10.23 5.77 -8.25
C HIS A 86 9.90 6.81 -9.35
N PRO A 87 9.41 6.40 -10.53
CA PRO A 87 9.23 7.30 -11.67
C PRO A 87 8.13 8.35 -11.48
N ASN A 88 7.07 8.01 -10.73
CA ASN A 88 5.92 8.87 -10.50
C ASN A 88 5.33 8.75 -9.08
N LEU A 89 6.08 9.15 -8.05
CA LEU A 89 5.63 9.04 -6.65
C LEU A 89 4.72 10.19 -6.22
N VAL A 90 3.59 10.35 -6.92
CA VAL A 90 2.53 11.30 -6.59
C VAL A 90 1.36 10.58 -5.89
N PRO A 91 0.51 11.29 -5.12
CA PRO A 91 -0.66 10.71 -4.51
C PRO A 91 -1.51 9.88 -5.49
N LEU A 92 -2.05 8.77 -5.01
CA LEU A 92 -2.89 7.84 -5.75
C LEU A 92 -4.32 7.79 -5.19
N LEU A 93 -4.47 7.74 -3.87
CA LEU A 93 -5.76 7.56 -3.20
C LEU A 93 -6.22 8.82 -2.47
N LEU A 94 -5.28 9.55 -1.87
CA LEU A 94 -5.60 10.74 -1.08
C LEU A 94 -5.62 12.00 -1.96
N PRO A 95 -6.38 13.04 -1.54
CA PRO A 95 -6.33 14.36 -2.16
C PRO A 95 -4.89 14.91 -2.23
N ASP A 96 -4.58 15.65 -3.31
CA ASP A 96 -3.22 16.17 -3.57
C ASP A 96 -2.70 17.12 -2.47
N ASP A 97 -3.60 17.77 -1.73
CA ASP A 97 -3.30 18.67 -0.61
C ASP A 97 -3.04 17.93 0.72
N MET A 98 -3.35 16.64 0.78
CA MET A 98 -3.20 15.81 1.96
C MET A 98 -1.87 15.04 1.93
N THR A 99 -0.75 15.76 2.12
CA THR A 99 0.59 15.17 2.02
C THR A 99 1.14 14.57 3.32
N ASP A 100 0.65 15.04 4.46
CA ASP A 100 1.23 14.73 5.79
C ASP A 100 0.29 13.88 6.66
N HIS A 101 -0.74 13.28 6.05
CA HIS A 101 -1.70 12.41 6.73
C HIS A 101 -1.61 10.98 6.18
N PHE A 102 -1.44 10.01 7.08
CA PHE A 102 -1.21 8.61 6.73
C PHE A 102 -2.26 7.71 7.41
N PRO A 103 -3.41 7.46 6.76
CA PRO A 103 -4.58 6.87 7.39
C PRO A 103 -4.36 5.50 8.05
N LEU A 104 -3.43 4.69 7.52
CA LEU A 104 -3.20 3.32 8.00
C LEU A 104 -2.10 3.23 9.07
N ARG A 105 -1.50 4.36 9.48
CA ARG A 105 -0.68 4.39 10.69
C ARG A 105 -1.55 4.25 11.93
N LYS A 106 -1.05 3.50 12.91
CA LYS A 106 -1.77 3.13 14.13
C LYS A 106 -1.89 4.28 15.13
N ASP A 107 -1.07 5.32 15.00
CA ASP A 107 -1.18 6.55 15.77
C ASP A 107 -2.34 7.44 15.28
N ASN A 108 -2.82 7.23 14.05
CA ASN A 108 -3.93 7.98 13.49
C ASN A 108 -5.26 7.56 14.15
N PRO A 109 -6.04 8.51 14.70
CA PRO A 109 -7.34 8.18 15.26
C PRO A 109 -8.28 7.68 14.16
N LEU A 110 -9.02 6.62 14.46
CA LEU A 110 -10.10 6.17 13.59
C LEU A 110 -11.14 7.30 13.48
N GLN A 111 -11.55 7.60 12.24
CA GLN A 111 -12.69 8.47 12.01
C GLN A 111 -13.94 7.84 12.64
N GLU A 112 -14.87 8.69 13.05
CA GLU A 112 -16.19 8.21 13.45
C GLU A 112 -16.83 7.48 12.26
N ILE A 113 -17.59 6.42 12.56
CA ILE A 113 -18.28 5.66 11.53
C ILE A 113 -19.27 6.61 10.85
N GLU A 114 -19.02 6.95 9.59
CA GLU A 114 -19.98 7.71 8.80
C GLU A 114 -21.31 6.93 8.75
N GLU A 115 -22.41 7.63 9.04
CA GLU A 115 -23.74 7.05 8.90
C GLU A 115 -23.95 6.62 7.44
N TRP A 116 -24.38 5.36 7.26
CA TRP A 116 -24.58 4.76 5.94
C TRP A 116 -25.39 5.66 5.01
N GLN A 117 -24.91 5.90 3.79
CA GLN A 117 -25.71 6.62 2.80
C GLN A 117 -27.02 5.87 2.53
N GLY A 118 -28.12 6.42 3.04
CA GLY A 118 -29.46 5.86 2.91
C GLY A 118 -30.28 5.73 4.19
N VAL A 119 -29.72 6.01 5.38
CA VAL A 119 -30.53 6.06 6.62
C VAL A 119 -31.60 7.16 6.53
N ASN A 120 -31.33 8.25 5.81
CA ASN A 120 -32.26 9.37 5.59
C ASN A 120 -33.17 9.19 4.35
N LEU A 121 -33.06 8.10 3.58
CA LEU A 121 -33.90 7.90 2.38
C LEU A 121 -35.33 7.45 2.72
N ARG A 122 -35.60 6.98 3.94
CA ARG A 122 -36.96 6.56 4.38
C ARG A 122 -37.75 7.66 5.05
N GLU A 123 -37.10 8.72 5.51
CA GLU A 123 -37.76 9.80 6.28
C GLU A 123 -38.46 10.84 5.38
N GLY A 124 -38.22 10.82 4.06
CA GLY A 124 -38.87 11.71 3.09
C GLY A 124 -40.08 11.14 2.34
N ALA A 125 -40.49 9.90 2.62
CA ALA A 125 -41.51 9.18 1.83
C ALA A 125 -42.88 9.09 2.51
N GLY A 126 -43.29 10.15 3.23
CA GLY A 126 -44.58 10.16 3.91
C GLY A 126 -45.05 11.56 4.28
N GLU A 127 -45.41 12.37 3.28
CA GLU A 127 -46.34 13.49 3.42
C GLU A 127 -46.75 13.95 2.01
N GLY A 128 -47.65 13.17 1.39
CA GLY A 128 -48.49 13.62 0.28
C GLY A 128 -49.90 13.78 0.84
N GLU A 129 -50.27 15.02 1.14
CA GLU A 129 -51.59 15.43 1.60
C GLU A 129 -52.65 15.24 0.49
N GLU A 130 -53.88 15.04 0.96
CA GLU A 130 -55.16 14.83 0.26
C GLU A 130 -55.59 16.00 -0.64
#